data_AF-A0A847J093-F1
#
_entry.id   AF-A0A847J093-F1
#
_cell.length_a   1.000
_cell.length_b   1.000
_cell.length_c   1.000
_cell.angle_alpha   90.00
_cell.angle_beta   90.00
_cell.angle_gamma   90.00
#
_symmetry.space_group_name_H-M   'P 1'
#
loop_
_entity.id
_entity.type
_entity.pdbx_description
1 polymer ?
#
loop_
_entity_poly.entity_id
_entity_poly.type
_entity_poly.pdbx_seq_one_letter_code
_entity_poly.pdbx_strand_id
1 'polypeptide(L)'
;MKHKRKEMTVTGKQTNYTYVDPFSGAEIASDKVATVGIEKARDHVPAHVGNTIDWTDKLYTETNVPTGYAYVPSNLVPSTVTQPTKTEVKDATTPIDVRIYVYDPNYKGAVELASVPDIDFGKQLISPKNRGTMYAANFTNDLVVNDDRRNAKDGWNLTVQQSQPLTSTDQKTVLKDTLFFREKDGGALTSLESGAPQLVYEHTSQSGKGVLETVKPTSNWNQPVADGAGFYLKDTGKLKEGDYATVLTWTLTAGPKI
;
A
#
# COMPACT_ATOMS: atom_id res chain seq x y z
N MET A 1 51.19 -33.46 41.41
CA MET A 1 49.91 -32.75 41.48
C MET A 1 49.32 -32.67 40.07
N LYS A 2 48.12 -33.21 39.83
CA LYS A 2 47.42 -33.08 38.53
C LYS A 2 46.59 -31.81 38.55
N HIS A 3 46.88 -30.85 37.68
CA HIS A 3 46.00 -29.70 37.46
C HIS A 3 44.81 -30.12 36.61
N LYS A 4 43.61 -30.15 37.21
CA LYS A 4 42.35 -30.22 36.46
C LYS A 4 42.19 -28.90 35.71
N ARG A 5 42.20 -28.95 34.37
CA ARG A 5 41.63 -27.87 33.56
C ARG A 5 40.13 -27.82 33.87
N LYS A 6 39.66 -26.68 34.33
CA LYS A 6 38.24 -26.36 34.41
C LYS A 6 37.78 -26.14 32.97
N GLU A 7 37.03 -27.10 32.41
CA GLU A 7 36.25 -26.82 31.20
C GLU A 7 35.19 -25.80 31.59
N MET A 8 35.36 -24.57 31.11
CA MET A 8 34.41 -23.50 31.29
C MET A 8 33.40 -23.61 30.15
N THR A 9 32.29 -24.31 30.41
CA THR A 9 31.16 -24.34 29.48
C THR A 9 30.55 -22.93 29.47
N VAL A 10 30.90 -22.13 28.46
CA VAL A 10 30.21 -20.87 28.20
C VAL A 10 28.87 -21.23 27.58
N THR A 11 27.83 -21.33 28.40
CA THR A 11 26.44 -21.20 27.93
C THR A 11 26.26 -19.76 27.45
N GLY A 12 26.63 -19.47 26.21
CA GLY A 12 26.42 -18.18 25.58
C GLY A 12 24.92 -17.91 25.48
N LYS A 13 24.44 -16.86 26.15
CA LYS A 13 23.09 -16.34 25.90
C LYS A 13 23.14 -15.51 24.62
N GLN A 14 22.12 -15.68 23.79
CA GLN A 14 21.99 -15.09 22.46
C GLN A 14 21.86 -13.57 22.53
N THR A 15 22.60 -12.86 21.68
CA THR A 15 22.32 -11.47 21.33
C THR A 15 21.02 -11.48 20.53
N ASN A 16 19.98 -10.75 20.91
CA ASN A 16 18.74 -10.72 20.12
C ASN A 16 18.64 -9.37 19.43
N TYR A 17 18.94 -9.30 18.14
CA TYR A 17 18.58 -8.12 17.32
C TYR A 17 17.11 -8.23 16.90
N THR A 18 16.41 -7.11 16.90
CA THR A 18 15.09 -7.03 16.27
C THR A 18 15.28 -6.52 14.85
N TYR A 19 15.09 -7.39 13.87
CA TYR A 19 15.10 -6.99 12.46
C TYR A 19 13.73 -6.47 12.08
N VAL A 20 13.67 -5.32 11.41
CA VAL A 20 12.40 -4.66 11.08
C VAL A 20 12.41 -4.26 9.62
N ASP A 21 11.32 -4.53 8.90
CA ASP A 21 11.09 -3.90 7.60
C ASP A 21 10.71 -2.43 7.85
N PRO A 22 11.53 -1.45 7.41
CA PRO A 22 11.26 -0.03 7.67
C PRO A 22 9.99 0.47 6.98
N PHE A 23 9.48 -0.25 5.97
CA PHE A 23 8.36 0.18 5.15
C PHE A 23 7.02 -0.23 5.74
N SER A 24 6.93 -1.46 6.24
CA SER A 24 5.72 -2.00 6.89
C SER A 24 5.74 -1.90 8.42
N GLY A 25 6.93 -1.74 9.01
CA GLY A 25 7.15 -1.84 10.45
C GLY A 25 7.11 -3.27 10.98
N ALA A 26 7.00 -4.28 10.11
CA ALA A 26 6.92 -5.67 10.51
C ALA A 26 8.27 -6.18 11.02
N GLU A 27 8.25 -6.94 12.12
CA GLU A 27 9.43 -7.66 12.61
C GLU A 27 9.73 -8.86 11.71
N ILE A 28 11.00 -9.03 11.37
CA ILE A 28 11.50 -10.09 10.51
C ILE A 28 12.17 -11.15 11.38
N ALA A 29 11.68 -12.38 11.28
CA ALA A 29 12.33 -13.51 11.92
C ALA A 29 13.72 -13.74 11.30
N SER A 30 14.72 -13.96 12.16
CA SER A 30 16.08 -14.26 11.71
C SER A 30 16.35 -15.75 11.74
N ASP A 31 16.85 -16.29 10.63
CA ASP A 31 17.48 -17.61 10.56
C ASP A 31 18.93 -17.59 11.06
N LYS A 32 19.50 -16.40 11.27
CA LYS A 32 20.85 -16.23 11.81
C LYS A 32 20.80 -16.38 13.31
N VAL A 33 21.62 -17.30 13.82
CA VAL A 33 21.85 -17.41 15.25
C VAL A 33 22.67 -16.18 15.67
N ALA A 34 22.03 -15.22 16.31
CA ALA A 34 22.72 -14.10 16.94
C ALA A 34 23.23 -14.59 18.31
N THR A 35 24.40 -15.21 18.32
CA THR A 35 25.10 -15.56 19.56
C THR A 35 26.37 -14.74 19.63
N VAL A 36 26.55 -13.97 20.71
CA VAL A 36 27.77 -13.20 20.93
C VAL A 36 28.98 -14.11 20.74
N GLY A 37 29.82 -13.78 19.76
CA GLY A 37 31.02 -14.54 19.46
C GLY A 37 30.86 -15.59 18.36
N ILE A 38 29.83 -15.51 17.51
CA ILE A 38 29.80 -16.18 16.19
C ILE A 38 29.54 -15.20 15.03
N GLU A 39 29.22 -13.94 15.32
CA GLU A 39 29.08 -12.89 14.31
C GLU A 39 30.46 -12.63 13.68
N LYS A 40 30.66 -12.95 12.41
CA LYS A 40 32.00 -12.92 11.81
C LYS A 40 32.32 -11.56 11.20
N ALA A 41 33.50 -11.05 11.50
CA ALA A 41 34.17 -10.01 10.71
C ALA A 41 35.35 -10.64 9.96
N ARG A 42 35.28 -10.64 8.61
CA ARG A 42 36.29 -11.30 7.75
C ARG A 42 36.51 -12.77 8.13
N ASP A 43 37.68 -13.33 7.83
CA ASP A 43 37.90 -14.77 7.92
C ASP A 43 37.94 -15.33 9.36
N HIS A 44 38.26 -14.55 10.41
CA HIS A 44 38.75 -15.14 11.67
C HIS A 44 38.42 -14.47 13.02
N VAL A 45 37.58 -13.44 13.14
CA VAL A 45 37.27 -12.89 14.49
C VAL A 45 35.77 -12.81 14.71
N PRO A 46 35.23 -13.63 15.64
CA PRO A 46 33.86 -13.46 16.08
C PRO A 46 33.69 -12.15 16.85
N ALA A 47 32.50 -11.54 16.81
CA ALA A 47 32.18 -10.37 17.61
C ALA A 47 32.19 -10.76 19.10
N HIS A 48 33.36 -10.65 19.73
CA HIS A 48 33.49 -10.85 21.16
C HIS A 48 32.85 -9.68 21.90
N VAL A 49 32.52 -9.92 23.17
CA VAL A 49 32.21 -8.86 24.14
C VAL A 49 33.29 -7.76 24.06
N GLY A 50 32.88 -6.51 23.85
CA GLY A 50 33.74 -5.35 23.62
C GLY A 50 33.92 -4.94 22.14
N ASN A 51 33.33 -5.69 21.20
CA ASN A 51 33.38 -5.34 19.78
C ASN A 51 32.22 -4.43 19.35
N THR A 52 32.49 -3.60 18.34
CA THR A 52 31.49 -2.79 17.66
C THR A 52 31.18 -3.41 16.30
N ILE A 53 29.93 -3.77 16.08
CA ILE A 53 29.41 -4.16 14.77
C ILE A 53 29.24 -2.89 13.95
N ASP A 54 29.86 -2.86 12.78
CA ASP A 54 29.67 -1.79 11.79
C ASP A 54 28.69 -2.26 10.73
N TRP A 55 27.44 -1.81 10.83
CA TRP A 55 26.37 -2.21 9.92
C TRP A 55 26.51 -1.58 8.53
N THR A 56 27.45 -0.66 8.33
CA THR A 56 27.76 -0.11 7.02
C THR A 56 28.74 -0.98 6.23
N ASP A 57 29.39 -1.95 6.90
CA ASP A 57 30.28 -2.92 6.26
C ASP A 57 29.48 -4.15 5.78
N LYS A 58 29.68 -4.49 4.51
CA LYS A 58 29.01 -5.61 3.84
C LYS A 58 29.22 -6.94 4.55
N LEU A 59 30.39 -7.16 5.16
CA LEU A 59 30.71 -8.43 5.81
C LEU A 59 29.87 -8.66 7.08
N TYR A 60 29.64 -7.62 7.88
CA TYR A 60 28.75 -7.71 9.04
C TYR A 60 27.30 -7.93 8.60
N THR A 61 26.86 -7.25 7.54
CA THR A 61 25.49 -7.42 7.07
C THR A 61 25.26 -8.80 6.43
N GLU A 62 26.17 -9.34 5.64
CA GLU A 62 26.04 -10.70 5.04
C GLU A 62 25.93 -11.82 6.08
N THR A 63 26.59 -11.67 7.23
CA THR A 63 26.65 -12.72 8.26
C THR A 63 25.56 -12.60 9.32
N ASN A 64 25.03 -11.39 9.53
CA ASN A 64 24.06 -11.11 10.59
C ASN A 64 22.66 -10.77 10.09
N VAL A 65 22.46 -10.32 8.85
CA VAL A 65 21.12 -10.05 8.31
C VAL A 65 20.42 -11.36 7.94
N PRO A 66 19.10 -11.49 8.18
CA PRO A 66 18.32 -12.66 7.78
C PRO A 66 18.50 -13.00 6.29
N THR A 67 18.52 -14.29 5.97
CA THR A 67 18.63 -14.76 4.58
C THR A 67 17.51 -14.18 3.71
N GLY A 68 17.87 -13.68 2.52
CA GLY A 68 16.93 -13.05 1.59
C GLY A 68 16.68 -11.56 1.86
N TYR A 69 17.24 -11.02 2.94
CA TYR A 69 17.17 -9.59 3.26
C TYR A 69 18.54 -8.92 3.13
N ALA A 70 18.53 -7.61 2.99
CA ALA A 70 19.70 -6.74 3.00
C ALA A 70 19.49 -5.62 4.02
N TYR A 71 20.59 -5.11 4.56
CA TYR A 71 20.57 -3.90 5.37
C TYR A 71 20.11 -2.71 4.51
N VAL A 72 19.17 -1.91 5.03
CA VAL A 72 18.54 -0.83 4.24
C VAL A 72 19.56 0.29 4.00
N PRO A 73 19.84 0.65 2.73
CA PRO A 73 20.74 1.75 2.41
C PRO A 73 20.07 3.10 2.71
N SER A 74 20.86 4.11 3.07
CA SER A 74 20.37 5.41 3.55
C SER A 74 19.38 6.12 2.61
N ASN A 75 19.49 5.90 1.30
CA ASN A 75 18.59 6.46 0.30
C ASN A 75 17.20 5.80 0.26
N LEU A 76 17.02 4.65 0.92
CA LEU A 76 15.76 3.93 1.05
C LEU A 76 15.21 3.93 2.48
N VAL A 77 15.94 4.51 3.45
CA VAL A 77 15.43 4.64 4.82
C VAL A 77 14.33 5.73 4.82
N PRO A 78 13.10 5.42 5.26
CA PRO A 78 12.07 6.43 5.45
C PRO A 78 12.56 7.55 6.38
N SER A 79 12.16 8.80 6.13
CA SER A 79 12.62 9.96 6.93
C SER A 79 12.24 9.89 8.41
N THR A 80 11.25 9.07 8.75
CA THR A 80 10.78 8.79 10.11
C THR A 80 11.63 7.76 10.86
N VAL A 81 12.56 7.10 10.16
CA VAL A 81 13.37 6.00 10.68
C VAL A 81 14.84 6.41 10.71
N THR A 82 15.54 6.05 11.80
CA THR A 82 17.00 6.19 11.90
C THR A 82 17.63 4.82 11.87
N GLN A 83 18.38 4.54 10.80
CA GLN A 83 19.10 3.29 10.62
C GLN A 83 20.39 3.31 11.48
N PRO A 84 20.58 2.39 12.44
CA PRO A 84 21.80 2.35 13.24
C PRO A 84 23.01 1.94 12.40
N THR A 85 24.05 2.77 12.41
CA THR A 85 25.30 2.46 11.70
C THR A 85 26.24 1.57 12.49
N LYS A 86 26.15 1.60 13.83
CA LYS A 86 27.02 0.83 14.73
C LYS A 86 26.27 0.28 15.93
N THR A 87 26.69 -0.87 16.42
CA THR A 87 26.18 -1.46 17.65
C THR A 87 27.32 -2.02 18.48
N GLU A 88 27.46 -1.55 19.72
CA GLU A 88 28.47 -2.03 20.66
C GLU A 88 27.91 -3.23 21.45
N VAL A 89 28.63 -4.35 21.43
CA VAL A 89 28.30 -5.56 22.20
C VAL A 89 29.01 -5.49 23.55
N LYS A 90 28.33 -4.97 24.57
CA LYS A 90 28.94 -4.67 25.88
C LYS A 90 29.17 -5.90 26.75
N ASP A 91 28.30 -6.91 26.66
CA ASP A 91 28.43 -8.18 27.36
C ASP A 91 27.55 -9.27 26.70
N ALA A 92 27.76 -10.54 27.08
CA ALA A 92 27.06 -11.70 26.50
C ALA A 92 25.75 -12.06 27.23
N THR A 93 25.26 -11.19 28.11
CA THR A 93 24.15 -11.47 29.02
C THR A 93 23.03 -10.42 28.97
N THR A 94 23.32 -9.21 28.50
CA THR A 94 22.40 -8.10 28.35
C THR A 94 21.81 -8.13 26.94
N PRO A 95 20.48 -8.30 26.78
CA PRO A 95 19.84 -8.19 25.48
C PRO A 95 20.13 -6.82 24.85
N ILE A 96 20.52 -6.83 23.58
CA ILE A 96 20.72 -5.60 22.80
C ILE A 96 19.39 -5.25 22.15
N ASP A 97 18.66 -4.29 22.74
CA ASP A 97 17.43 -3.77 22.14
C ASP A 97 17.75 -2.74 21.05
N VAL A 98 18.26 -3.22 19.91
CA VAL A 98 18.53 -2.40 18.72
C VAL A 98 17.69 -2.92 17.57
N ARG A 99 16.94 -2.02 16.96
CA ARG A 99 16.20 -2.27 15.72
C ARG A 99 17.11 -2.11 14.53
N ILE A 100 17.37 -3.19 13.80
CA ILE A 100 18.14 -3.18 12.55
C ILE A 100 17.15 -3.22 11.39
N TYR A 101 17.13 -2.16 10.56
CA TYR A 101 16.20 -2.12 9.45
C TYR A 101 16.75 -2.89 8.25
N VAL A 102 15.95 -3.84 7.76
CA VAL A 102 16.31 -4.74 6.66
C VAL A 102 15.20 -4.77 5.62
N TYR A 103 15.53 -5.06 4.36
CA TYR A 103 14.57 -5.15 3.28
C TYR A 103 14.89 -6.32 2.35
N ASP A 104 13.87 -6.93 1.75
CA ASP A 104 14.07 -7.87 0.65
C ASP A 104 14.41 -7.08 -0.63
N PRO A 105 15.65 -7.14 -1.17
CA PRO A 105 16.02 -6.42 -2.39
C PRO A 105 15.28 -6.90 -3.65
N ASN A 106 14.70 -8.10 -3.61
CA ASN A 106 13.91 -8.67 -4.70
C ASN A 106 12.46 -8.19 -4.66
N TYR A 107 11.94 -7.80 -3.50
CA TYR A 107 10.61 -7.20 -3.39
C TYR A 107 10.59 -5.82 -4.06
N LYS A 108 9.78 -5.71 -5.13
CA LYS A 108 9.60 -4.47 -5.90
C LYS A 108 8.37 -3.67 -5.46
N GLY A 109 7.53 -4.23 -4.58
CA GLY A 109 6.22 -3.71 -4.24
C GLY A 109 5.18 -3.90 -5.33
N ALA A 110 3.95 -3.54 -5.01
CA ALA A 110 2.77 -3.63 -5.84
C ALA A 110 1.90 -2.38 -5.68
N VAL A 111 1.01 -2.19 -6.65
CA VAL A 111 -0.12 -1.28 -6.50
C VAL A 111 -1.37 -2.16 -6.47
N GLU A 112 -2.22 -1.95 -5.48
CA GLU A 112 -3.38 -2.79 -5.21
C GLU A 112 -4.63 -1.93 -5.02
N LEU A 113 -5.71 -2.37 -5.66
CA LEU A 113 -7.05 -1.86 -5.38
C LEU A 113 -7.62 -2.62 -4.17
N ALA A 114 -7.38 -2.09 -2.98
CA ALA A 114 -7.73 -2.73 -1.72
C ALA A 114 -9.25 -2.77 -1.46
N SER A 115 -9.97 -1.74 -1.92
CA SER A 115 -11.44 -1.74 -1.91
C SER A 115 -12.01 -0.85 -3.01
N VAL A 116 -13.22 -1.19 -3.44
CA VAL A 116 -14.06 -0.38 -4.33
C VAL A 116 -15.34 0.01 -3.61
N PRO A 117 -15.91 1.20 -3.88
CA PRO A 117 -17.10 1.68 -3.20
C PRO A 117 -18.37 1.09 -3.82
N ASP A 118 -19.38 0.81 -3.00
CA ASP A 118 -20.74 0.71 -3.52
C ASP A 118 -21.27 2.13 -3.82
N ILE A 119 -21.97 2.24 -4.94
CA ILE A 119 -22.56 3.49 -5.42
C ILE A 119 -24.08 3.37 -5.31
N ASP A 120 -24.67 4.21 -4.45
CA ASP A 120 -26.12 4.24 -4.22
C ASP A 120 -26.68 5.62 -4.52
N PHE A 121 -27.66 5.68 -5.42
CA PHE A 121 -28.38 6.91 -5.71
C PHE A 121 -29.57 7.11 -4.77
N GLY A 122 -29.93 6.14 -3.94
CA GLY A 122 -31.08 6.20 -3.06
C GLY A 122 -32.41 6.27 -3.81
N LYS A 123 -33.47 6.68 -3.10
CA LYS A 123 -34.81 6.79 -3.68
C LYS A 123 -34.96 8.05 -4.51
N GLN A 124 -35.38 7.89 -5.76
CA GLN A 124 -35.62 9.00 -6.67
C GLN A 124 -37.10 9.18 -7.00
N LEU A 125 -37.56 10.43 -6.97
CA LEU A 125 -38.93 10.78 -7.36
C LEU A 125 -39.01 10.92 -8.88
N ILE A 126 -39.81 10.08 -9.52
CA ILE A 126 -40.05 10.16 -10.96
C ILE A 126 -41.19 11.15 -11.22
N SER A 127 -40.86 12.25 -11.89
CA SER A 127 -41.84 13.29 -12.23
C SER A 127 -41.41 14.04 -13.48
N PRO A 128 -42.34 14.49 -14.35
CA PRO A 128 -42.01 15.39 -15.45
C PRO A 128 -41.25 16.66 -15.01
N LYS A 129 -41.43 17.11 -13.77
CA LYS A 129 -40.71 18.27 -13.20
C LYS A 129 -39.24 18.00 -12.92
N ASN A 130 -38.85 16.74 -12.77
CA ASN A 130 -37.49 16.32 -12.45
C ASN A 130 -36.68 15.93 -13.71
N ARG A 131 -37.26 16.09 -14.90
CA ARG A 131 -36.53 15.81 -16.15
C ARG A 131 -35.30 16.72 -16.25
N GLY A 132 -34.14 16.10 -16.47
CA GLY A 132 -32.84 16.76 -16.50
C GLY A 132 -32.18 16.91 -15.14
N THR A 133 -32.85 16.54 -14.05
CA THR A 133 -32.23 16.53 -12.72
C THR A 133 -31.10 15.51 -12.65
N MET A 134 -30.05 15.90 -11.94
CA MET A 134 -28.87 15.10 -11.66
C MET A 134 -28.91 14.69 -10.19
N TYR A 135 -28.83 13.40 -9.93
CA TYR A 135 -28.78 12.84 -8.59
C TYR A 135 -27.36 12.35 -8.31
N ALA A 136 -26.70 12.97 -7.33
CA ALA A 136 -25.37 12.56 -6.92
C ALA A 136 -25.42 11.21 -6.19
N ALA A 137 -24.42 10.38 -6.41
CA ALA A 137 -24.25 9.13 -5.68
C ALA A 137 -23.87 9.37 -4.21
N ASN A 138 -24.31 8.44 -3.35
CA ASN A 138 -23.73 8.20 -2.04
C ASN A 138 -22.75 7.03 -2.14
N PHE A 139 -21.67 7.11 -1.36
CA PHE A 139 -20.69 6.05 -1.23
C PHE A 139 -20.77 5.47 0.18
N THR A 140 -20.96 4.16 0.30
CA THR A 140 -21.08 3.48 1.61
C THR A 140 -19.71 3.16 2.22
N ASN A 141 -18.67 3.06 1.39
CA ASN A 141 -17.30 2.81 1.77
C ASN A 141 -16.33 3.57 0.85
N ASP A 142 -15.07 3.67 1.27
CA ASP A 142 -14.03 4.32 0.47
C ASP A 142 -13.53 3.40 -0.66
N LEU A 143 -13.18 4.02 -1.78
CA LEU A 143 -12.23 3.43 -2.72
C LEU A 143 -10.85 3.57 -2.09
N VAL A 144 -10.13 2.45 -1.91
CA VAL A 144 -8.81 2.46 -1.29
C VAL A 144 -7.81 1.83 -2.25
N VAL A 145 -6.73 2.56 -2.54
CA VAL A 145 -5.57 2.04 -3.27
C VAL A 145 -4.36 2.07 -2.35
N ASN A 146 -3.68 0.93 -2.26
CA ASN A 146 -2.40 0.81 -1.58
C ASN A 146 -1.28 0.74 -2.62
N ASP A 147 -0.23 1.53 -2.43
CA ASP A 147 0.95 1.52 -3.29
C ASP A 147 2.20 1.45 -2.42
N ASP A 148 2.96 0.36 -2.52
CA ASP A 148 4.24 0.17 -1.81
C ASP A 148 5.42 -0.09 -2.78
N ARG A 149 5.23 0.22 -4.06
CA ARG A 149 6.24 0.03 -5.11
C ARG A 149 7.51 0.81 -4.82
N ARG A 150 8.64 0.11 -4.78
CA ARG A 150 9.95 0.72 -4.46
C ARG A 150 10.61 1.46 -5.63
N ASN A 151 10.06 1.35 -6.84
CA ASN A 151 10.61 1.94 -8.08
C ASN A 151 9.49 2.42 -9.04
N ALA A 152 8.49 3.15 -8.54
CA ALA A 152 7.44 3.71 -9.40
C ALA A 152 7.94 4.99 -10.10
N LYS A 153 7.91 5.03 -11.44
CA LYS A 153 8.31 6.22 -12.19
C LYS A 153 7.19 7.24 -12.41
N ASP A 154 5.92 6.83 -12.36
CA ASP A 154 4.86 7.72 -12.85
C ASP A 154 3.48 7.60 -12.16
N GLY A 155 3.34 6.76 -11.13
CA GLY A 155 2.09 6.64 -10.40
C GLY A 155 1.14 5.56 -10.92
N TRP A 156 -0.15 5.84 -10.85
CA TRP A 156 -1.22 4.94 -11.26
C TRP A 156 -2.50 5.71 -11.60
N ASN A 157 -3.40 5.08 -12.35
CA ASN A 157 -4.71 5.64 -12.64
C ASN A 157 -5.83 4.62 -12.38
N LEU A 158 -7.02 5.15 -12.13
CA LEU A 158 -8.25 4.38 -11.99
C LEU A 158 -9.18 4.71 -13.15
N THR A 159 -9.68 3.66 -13.78
CA THR A 159 -10.78 3.77 -14.73
C THR A 159 -11.99 2.99 -14.23
N VAL A 160 -13.18 3.45 -14.60
CA VAL A 160 -14.44 2.77 -14.32
C VAL A 160 -15.18 2.52 -15.63
N GLN A 161 -15.82 1.36 -15.74
CA GLN A 161 -16.66 1.03 -16.87
C GLN A 161 -17.96 0.44 -16.36
N GLN A 162 -19.08 0.88 -16.93
CA GLN A 162 -20.34 0.20 -16.69
C GLN A 162 -20.43 -1.04 -17.57
N SER A 163 -20.41 -2.21 -16.94
CA SER A 163 -20.39 -3.49 -17.66
C SER A 163 -21.75 -3.86 -18.24
N GLN A 164 -22.83 -3.37 -17.63
CA GLN A 164 -24.21 -3.58 -18.06
C GLN A 164 -25.03 -2.32 -17.76
N PRO A 165 -26.01 -1.92 -18.58
CA PRO A 165 -26.85 -0.77 -18.24
C PRO A 165 -27.66 -1.00 -16.95
N LEU A 166 -28.15 0.07 -16.34
CA LEU A 166 -29.03 -0.03 -15.17
C LEU A 166 -30.26 -0.84 -15.52
N THR A 167 -30.40 -2.00 -14.87
CA THR A 167 -31.43 -2.99 -15.18
C THR A 167 -32.29 -3.19 -13.96
N SER A 168 -33.61 -3.21 -14.14
CA SER A 168 -34.55 -3.44 -13.06
C SER A 168 -34.32 -4.81 -12.42
N THR A 169 -34.64 -4.95 -11.14
CA THR A 169 -34.43 -6.19 -10.38
C THR A 169 -35.18 -7.39 -10.99
N ASP A 170 -36.31 -7.14 -11.66
CA ASP A 170 -37.07 -8.15 -12.41
C ASP A 170 -36.54 -8.41 -13.83
N GLN A 171 -35.45 -7.73 -14.23
CA GLN A 171 -34.76 -7.81 -15.52
C GLN A 171 -35.60 -7.39 -16.73
N LYS A 172 -36.76 -6.73 -16.55
CA LYS A 172 -37.66 -6.35 -17.66
C LYS A 172 -37.40 -4.97 -18.22
N THR A 173 -36.84 -4.07 -17.42
CA THR A 173 -36.59 -2.69 -17.81
C THR A 173 -35.10 -2.41 -17.79
N VAL A 174 -34.60 -1.89 -18.91
CA VAL A 174 -33.22 -1.45 -19.04
C VAL A 174 -33.24 0.07 -19.24
N LEU A 175 -32.58 0.79 -18.34
CA LEU A 175 -32.33 2.22 -18.44
C LEU A 175 -31.02 2.42 -19.20
N LYS A 176 -31.08 3.28 -20.22
CA LYS A 176 -29.93 3.65 -21.04
C LYS A 176 -29.64 5.15 -20.96
N ASP A 177 -28.38 5.49 -21.14
CA ASP A 177 -27.78 6.81 -21.00
C ASP A 177 -28.18 7.51 -19.69
N THR A 178 -28.08 6.79 -18.58
CA THR A 178 -28.53 7.27 -17.27
C THR A 178 -27.42 7.48 -16.26
N LEU A 179 -26.32 6.72 -16.35
CA LEU A 179 -25.21 6.80 -15.42
C LEU A 179 -24.02 7.56 -16.01
N PHE A 180 -23.57 8.58 -15.29
CA PHE A 180 -22.52 9.50 -15.74
C PHE A 180 -21.44 9.68 -14.70
N PHE A 181 -20.23 9.96 -15.17
CA PHE A 181 -19.13 10.48 -14.38
C PHE A 181 -18.84 11.93 -14.76
N ARG A 182 -18.39 12.74 -13.79
CA ARG A 182 -17.94 14.10 -13.98
C ARG A 182 -16.64 14.29 -13.21
N GLU A 183 -15.58 14.77 -13.87
CA GLU A 183 -14.23 14.89 -13.30
C GLU A 183 -14.07 16.02 -12.25
N LYS A 184 -14.92 17.05 -12.30
CA LYS A 184 -14.92 18.17 -11.36
C LYS A 184 -16.27 18.87 -11.36
N ASP A 185 -16.62 19.61 -10.32
CA ASP A 185 -17.93 20.26 -10.29
C ASP A 185 -18.08 21.25 -11.47
N GLY A 186 -19.24 21.23 -12.12
CA GLY A 186 -19.50 21.95 -13.36
C GLY A 186 -18.74 21.46 -14.62
N GLY A 187 -17.93 20.41 -14.52
CA GLY A 187 -17.21 19.79 -15.64
C GLY A 187 -18.10 18.99 -16.61
N ALA A 188 -17.48 18.49 -17.69
CA ALA A 188 -18.16 17.65 -18.68
C ALA A 188 -18.71 16.37 -18.05
N LEU A 189 -19.90 15.96 -18.49
CA LEU A 189 -20.53 14.71 -18.10
C LEU A 189 -20.23 13.64 -19.15
N THR A 190 -19.58 12.56 -18.73
CA THR A 190 -19.28 11.42 -19.60
C THR A 190 -20.17 10.24 -19.24
N SER A 191 -20.83 9.66 -20.25
CA SER A 191 -21.66 8.47 -20.07
C SER A 191 -20.77 7.25 -19.80
N LEU A 192 -21.06 6.52 -18.72
CA LEU A 192 -20.36 5.27 -18.40
C LEU A 192 -20.85 4.09 -19.24
N GLU A 193 -22.00 4.23 -19.91
CA GLU A 193 -22.59 3.22 -20.79
C GLU A 193 -21.91 3.10 -22.16
N SER A 194 -21.00 4.03 -22.48
CA SER A 194 -20.34 4.13 -23.80
C SER A 194 -19.45 2.93 -24.16
N GLY A 195 -19.24 1.99 -23.24
CA GLY A 195 -18.47 0.77 -23.47
C GLY A 195 -16.95 0.95 -23.44
N ALA A 196 -16.44 2.16 -23.20
CA ALA A 196 -15.03 2.42 -22.95
C ALA A 196 -14.78 2.69 -21.45
N PRO A 197 -13.67 2.22 -20.87
CA PRO A 197 -13.28 2.62 -19.51
C PRO A 197 -13.06 4.13 -19.42
N GLN A 198 -13.75 4.77 -18.49
CA GLN A 198 -13.62 6.21 -18.21
C GLN A 198 -12.56 6.41 -17.13
N LEU A 199 -11.59 7.30 -17.37
CA LEU A 199 -10.65 7.75 -16.35
C LEU A 199 -11.39 8.54 -15.26
N VAL A 200 -11.20 8.13 -14.00
CA VAL A 200 -11.87 8.76 -12.84
C VAL A 200 -10.93 9.29 -11.78
N TYR A 201 -9.67 8.86 -11.81
CA TYR A 201 -8.64 9.36 -10.91
C TYR A 201 -7.24 9.09 -11.46
N GLU A 202 -6.34 10.04 -11.23
CA GLU A 202 -4.91 9.88 -11.50
C GLU A 202 -4.12 10.26 -10.27
N HIS A 203 -3.13 9.43 -9.92
CA HIS A 203 -2.29 9.65 -8.77
C HIS A 203 -0.82 9.70 -9.17
N THR A 204 -0.11 10.71 -8.70
CA THR A 204 1.36 10.70 -8.72
C THR A 204 1.85 10.00 -7.47
N SER A 205 2.36 8.78 -7.61
CA SER A 205 2.81 7.99 -6.48
C SER A 205 4.01 8.63 -5.76
N GLN A 206 3.94 8.66 -4.43
CA GLN A 206 5.06 8.96 -3.56
C GLN A 206 5.77 7.69 -3.07
N SER A 207 5.19 6.51 -3.33
CA SER A 207 5.68 5.20 -2.87
C SER A 207 7.04 4.82 -3.46
N GLY A 208 7.50 5.46 -4.55
CA GLY A 208 8.80 5.20 -5.19
C GLY A 208 10.04 5.32 -4.29
N LYS A 209 9.88 5.65 -3.00
CA LYS A 209 10.89 5.58 -1.93
C LYS A 209 10.75 4.36 -1.01
N GLY A 210 9.86 3.43 -1.36
CA GLY A 210 9.47 2.24 -0.61
C GLY A 210 8.45 2.44 0.51
N VAL A 211 7.95 3.66 0.73
CA VAL A 211 6.95 3.93 1.77
C VAL A 211 5.57 3.50 1.28
N LEU A 212 4.83 2.74 2.11
CA LEU A 212 3.44 2.42 1.84
C LEU A 212 2.60 3.70 1.79
N GLU A 213 1.94 3.92 0.67
CA GLU A 213 1.00 5.00 0.45
C GLU A 213 -0.42 4.44 0.34
N THR A 214 -1.32 4.90 1.20
CA THR A 214 -2.75 4.58 1.13
C THR A 214 -3.51 5.82 0.65
N VAL A 215 -4.11 5.71 -0.53
CA VAL A 215 -4.87 6.79 -1.17
C VAL A 215 -6.35 6.46 -1.18
N LYS A 216 -7.18 7.48 -0.90
CA LYS A 216 -8.64 7.39 -0.87
C LYS A 216 -9.29 8.35 -1.85
N PRO A 217 -9.36 8.02 -3.16
CA PRO A 217 -9.91 8.91 -4.18
C PRO A 217 -11.31 9.46 -3.90
N THR A 218 -12.16 8.67 -3.23
CA THR A 218 -13.55 9.02 -2.90
C THR A 218 -13.68 10.17 -1.91
N SER A 219 -12.63 10.56 -1.18
CA SER A 219 -12.73 11.58 -0.12
C SER A 219 -13.23 12.94 -0.61
N ASN A 220 -12.98 13.24 -1.89
CA ASN A 220 -13.33 14.52 -2.51
C ASN A 220 -14.49 14.40 -3.50
N TRP A 221 -15.05 13.20 -3.68
CA TRP A 221 -16.12 12.98 -4.65
C TRP A 221 -17.47 13.46 -4.12
N ASN A 222 -18.30 13.99 -5.02
CA ASN A 222 -19.62 14.56 -4.76
C ASN A 222 -19.66 15.66 -3.69
N GLN A 223 -18.50 16.26 -3.38
CA GLN A 223 -18.40 17.44 -2.51
C GLN A 223 -18.64 18.71 -3.34
N PRO A 224 -19.32 19.74 -2.81
CA PRO A 224 -19.54 21.03 -3.49
C PRO A 224 -18.27 21.89 -3.46
N VAL A 225 -17.16 21.33 -3.91
CA VAL A 225 -15.86 21.98 -4.08
C VAL A 225 -15.58 22.09 -5.57
N ALA A 226 -14.86 23.14 -5.98
CA ALA A 226 -14.60 23.41 -7.40
C ALA A 226 -13.96 22.24 -8.18
N ASP A 227 -13.30 21.33 -7.47
CA ASP A 227 -12.63 20.13 -8.01
C ASP A 227 -13.36 18.81 -7.67
N GLY A 228 -14.61 18.86 -7.22
CA GLY A 228 -15.36 17.67 -6.80
C GLY A 228 -15.77 16.80 -7.98
N ALA A 229 -15.06 15.69 -8.21
CA ALA A 229 -15.49 14.68 -9.18
C ALA A 229 -16.69 13.90 -8.64
N GLY A 230 -17.44 13.19 -9.48
CA GLY A 230 -18.66 12.55 -9.01
C GLY A 230 -19.34 11.61 -9.98
N PHE A 231 -20.14 10.72 -9.40
CA PHE A 231 -21.04 9.82 -10.11
C PHE A 231 -22.47 10.34 -9.99
N TYR A 232 -23.17 10.35 -11.12
CA TYR A 232 -24.50 10.92 -11.21
C TYR A 232 -25.47 10.05 -12.00
N LEU A 233 -26.68 9.93 -11.48
CA LEU A 233 -27.84 9.45 -12.22
C LEU A 233 -28.58 10.66 -12.81
N LYS A 234 -28.79 10.66 -14.13
CA LYS A 234 -29.54 11.71 -14.81
C LYS A 234 -30.94 11.24 -15.16
N ASP A 235 -31.96 12.00 -14.79
CA ASP A 235 -33.32 11.77 -15.30
C ASP A 235 -33.42 12.27 -16.76
N THR A 236 -33.38 11.32 -17.70
CA THR A 236 -33.54 11.61 -19.14
C THR A 236 -35.02 11.67 -19.57
N GLY A 237 -35.95 11.65 -18.63
CA GLY A 237 -37.39 11.50 -18.86
C GLY A 237 -37.80 10.06 -19.17
N LYS A 238 -36.87 9.11 -19.06
CA LYS A 238 -37.06 7.68 -19.34
C LYS A 238 -37.03 6.81 -18.09
N LEU A 239 -36.78 7.41 -16.91
CA LEU A 239 -36.83 6.66 -15.64
C LEU A 239 -38.23 6.09 -15.44
N LYS A 240 -38.29 4.84 -14.98
CA LYS A 240 -39.53 4.13 -14.62
C LYS A 240 -39.45 3.66 -13.19
N GLU A 241 -40.60 3.51 -12.54
CA GLU A 241 -40.67 2.98 -11.18
C GLU A 241 -40.04 1.59 -11.10
N GLY A 242 -39.32 1.33 -10.01
CA GLY A 242 -38.68 0.05 -9.71
C GLY A 242 -37.30 0.22 -9.07
N ASP A 243 -36.74 -0.90 -8.63
CA ASP A 243 -35.39 -0.99 -8.11
C ASP A 243 -34.44 -1.41 -9.24
N TYR A 244 -33.35 -0.67 -9.42
CA TYR A 244 -32.38 -0.87 -10.51
C TYR A 244 -30.99 -1.14 -9.97
N ALA A 245 -30.27 -2.04 -10.63
CA ALA A 245 -28.89 -2.35 -10.33
C ALA A 245 -28.04 -2.38 -11.61
N THR A 246 -26.75 -2.18 -11.43
CA THR A 246 -25.74 -2.27 -12.48
C THR A 246 -24.44 -2.79 -11.89
N VAL A 247 -23.55 -3.28 -12.75
CA VAL A 247 -22.18 -3.63 -12.36
C VAL A 247 -21.22 -2.60 -12.92
N LEU A 248 -20.36 -2.09 -12.04
CA LEU A 248 -19.23 -1.24 -12.40
C LEU A 248 -17.94 -2.05 -12.26
N THR A 249 -17.15 -2.07 -13.33
CA THR A 249 -15.80 -2.64 -13.32
C THR A 249 -14.80 -1.52 -13.11
N TRP A 250 -13.98 -1.66 -12.07
CA TRP A 250 -12.90 -0.76 -11.75
C TRP A 250 -11.58 -1.36 -12.21
N THR A 251 -10.79 -0.60 -12.95
CA THR A 251 -9.47 -1.05 -13.42
C THR A 251 -8.41 -0.10 -12.89
N LEU A 252 -7.48 -0.66 -12.12
CA LEU A 252 -6.28 0.01 -11.65
C LEU A 252 -5.13 -0.28 -12.62
N THR A 253 -4.52 0.77 -13.18
CA THR A 253 -3.40 0.62 -14.10
C THR A 253 -2.15 1.27 -13.53
N ALA A 254 -1.06 0.50 -13.46
CA ALA A 254 0.28 1.00 -13.16
C ALA A 254 0.97 1.50 -14.44
N GLY A 255 1.52 2.71 -14.44
CA GLY A 255 2.31 3.20 -15.58
C GLY A 255 2.49 4.72 -15.60
N PRO A 256 3.19 5.24 -16.63
CA PRO A 256 3.17 6.65 -17.03
C PRO A 256 1.78 7.27 -16.90
N LYS A 257 1.67 8.48 -16.33
CA LYS A 257 0.47 9.30 -16.53
C LYS A 257 0.17 9.36 -18.03
N ILE A 258 -1.11 9.19 -18.40
CA ILE A 258 -1.55 9.22 -19.79
C ILE A 258 -1.49 10.66 -20.30
#